data_AF-A0A6N2WMT3-F1
#
_entry.id   AF-A0A6N2WMT3-F1
#
_cell.length_a   1.000
_cell.length_b   1.000
_cell.length_c   1.000
_cell.angle_alpha   90.00
_cell.angle_beta   90.00
_cell.angle_gamma   90.00
#
_symmetry.space_group_name_H-M   'P 1'
#
loop_
_entity.id
_entity.type
_entity.pdbx_description
1 polymer ?
#
loop_
_entity_poly.entity_id
_entity_poly.type
_entity_poly.pdbx_seq_one_letter_code
_entity_poly.pdbx_strand_id
1 'polypeptide(L)' 'MNAKDQRKLCKAGYTILRRHDYPQPHITFKSDINPDSWKRYGDNYPSKAERDRAMKRLLTDDKIVED' A
#
# COMPACT_ATOMS: atom_id res chain seq x y z
N MET A 1 -4.39 6.77 -8.40
CA MET A 1 -3.70 8.09 -8.33
C MET A 1 -2.65 8.25 -9.46
N ASN A 2 -2.23 9.46 -9.88
CA ASN A 2 -1.16 9.63 -10.88
C ASN A 2 0.24 9.51 -10.24
N ALA A 3 1.25 9.05 -11.00
CA ALA A 3 2.62 8.82 -10.47
C ALA A 3 3.27 10.08 -9.86
N LYS A 4 2.99 11.26 -10.41
CA LYS A 4 3.49 12.53 -9.85
C LYS A 4 2.85 12.85 -8.48
N ASP A 5 1.58 12.54 -8.31
CA ASP A 5 0.86 12.80 -7.06
C ASP A 5 1.23 11.77 -5.99
N GLN A 6 1.41 10.51 -6.38
CA GLN A 6 1.99 9.48 -5.51
C GLN A 6 3.34 9.93 -4.94
N ARG A 7 4.22 10.46 -5.80
CA ARG A 7 5.53 10.94 -5.36
C ARG A 7 5.44 12.13 -4.39
N LYS A 8 4.49 13.05 -4.58
CA LYS A 8 4.26 14.18 -3.65
C LYS A 8 3.81 13.67 -2.29
N LEU A 9 2.86 12.73 -2.25
CA LEU A 9 2.37 12.12 -1.02
C LEU A 9 3.48 11.37 -0.28
N CYS A 10 4.26 10.54 -0.98
CA CYS A 10 5.43 9.88 -0.41
C CYS A 10 6.41 10.90 0.18
N LYS A 11 6.71 12.00 -0.53
CA LYS A 11 7.58 13.07 -0.01
C LYS A 11 7.00 13.83 1.18
N ALA A 12 5.68 13.89 1.30
CA ALA A 12 5.00 14.47 2.45
C ALA A 12 4.92 13.52 3.64
N GLY A 13 5.50 12.31 3.54
CA GLY A 13 5.52 11.31 4.60
C GLY A 13 4.30 10.40 4.62
N TYR A 14 3.46 10.42 3.57
CA TYR A 14 2.36 9.47 3.41
C TYR A 14 2.86 8.15 2.84
N THR A 15 2.25 7.07 3.31
CA THR A 15 2.46 5.73 2.75
C THR A 15 1.26 5.36 1.89
N ILE A 16 1.52 4.99 0.65
CA ILE A 16 0.49 4.63 -0.31
C ILE A 16 0.41 3.11 -0.37
N LEU A 17 -0.76 2.54 -0.14
CA LEU A 17 -1.01 1.11 -0.22
C LEU A 17 -1.78 0.76 -1.48
N ARG A 18 -1.47 -0.42 -2.03
CA ARG A 18 -2.16 -0.99 -3.17
C ARG A 18 -2.43 -2.47 -2.94
N ARG A 19 -3.68 -2.87 -3.17
CA ARG A 19 -4.11 -4.27 -3.06
C ARG A 19 -3.84 -5.03 -4.36
N HIS A 20 -3.38 -6.26 -4.21
CA HIS A 20 -3.19 -7.20 -5.31
C HIS A 20 -3.90 -8.52 -4.98
N ASP A 21 -4.48 -9.14 -6.01
CA ASP A 21 -5.19 -10.42 -5.93
C ASP A 21 -4.42 -11.60 -6.54
N TYR A 22 -3.48 -11.33 -7.46
CA TYR A 22 -2.82 -12.33 -8.29
C TYR A 22 -1.28 -12.20 -8.19
N PRO A 23 -0.50 -13.31 -8.21
CA PRO A 23 -0.92 -14.72 -8.19
C PRO A 23 -1.43 -15.20 -6.82
N GLN A 24 -1.16 -14.44 -5.76
CA GLN A 24 -1.72 -14.61 -4.42
C GLN A 24 -2.13 -13.24 -3.86
N PRO A 25 -3.11 -13.17 -2.94
CA PRO A 25 -3.49 -11.91 -2.31
C PRO A 25 -2.31 -11.30 -1.54
N HIS A 26 -1.91 -10.09 -1.89
CA HIS A 26 -0.83 -9.35 -1.22
C HIS A 26 -1.10 -7.85 -1.27
N ILE A 27 -0.38 -7.10 -0.43
CA ILE A 27 -0.41 -5.64 -0.43
C ILE A 27 0.97 -5.16 -0.85
N THR A 28 1.02 -4.14 -1.69
CA THR A 28 2.25 -3.41 -1.94
C THR A 28 2.12 -1.99 -1.42
N PHE A 29 3.26 -1.36 -1.13
CA PHE A 29 3.30 -0.01 -0.63
C PHE A 29 4.39 0.82 -1.32
N LYS A 30 4.18 2.14 -1.29
CA LYS A 30 5.19 3.17 -1.56
C LYS A 30 5.29 4.09 -0.36
N SER A 31 6.50 4.49 -0.03
CA SER A 31 6.78 5.42 1.06
C SER A 31 7.81 6.47 0.62
N ASP A 32 8.15 7.38 1.52
CA ASP A 32 9.23 8.35 1.36
C ASP A 32 10.59 7.73 0.97
N ILE A 33 10.93 6.56 1.51
CA ILE A 33 12.16 5.81 1.21
C ILE A 33 12.11 5.17 -0.19
N ASN A 34 10.93 4.72 -0.64
CA ASN A 34 10.73 4.08 -1.94
C ASN A 34 9.58 4.73 -2.71
N PRO A 35 9.72 6.00 -3.16
CA PRO A 35 8.61 6.75 -3.75
C PRO A 35 8.24 6.25 -5.15
N ASP A 36 9.23 5.71 -5.87
CA ASP A 36 9.08 5.31 -7.27
C ASP A 36 8.82 3.80 -7.43
N SER A 37 9.14 3.00 -6.41
CA SER A 37 9.05 1.53 -6.45
C SER A 37 8.01 0.97 -5.49
N TRP A 38 7.14 0.08 -5.98
CA TRP A 38 6.25 -0.69 -5.13
C TRP A 38 7.04 -1.78 -4.39
N LYS A 39 6.92 -1.81 -3.07
CA LYS A 39 7.49 -2.85 -2.20
C LYS A 39 6.38 -3.71 -1.61
N ARG A 40 6.63 -4.98 -1.33
CA ARG A 40 5.63 -5.82 -0.64
C ARG A 40 5.50 -5.39 0.81
N TYR A 41 4.26 -5.24 1.25
CA TYR A 41 3.93 -5.00 2.64
C TYR A 41 3.79 -6.36 3.33
N GLY A 42 4.82 -6.77 4.08
CA GLY A 42 4.86 -8.07 4.74
C GLY A 42 4.82 -9.26 3.76
N ASP A 43 4.20 -10.35 4.22
CA ASP A 43 4.06 -11.60 3.46
C ASP A 43 2.76 -11.67 2.65
N ASN A 44 2.62 -12.74 1.87
CA ASN A 44 1.37 -13.04 1.17
C ASN A 44 0.26 -13.38 2.18
N TYR A 45 -0.96 -12.94 1.87
CA TYR A 45 -2.13 -13.30 2.65
C TYR A 45 -2.70 -14.62 2.12
N PRO A 46 -3.12 -15.54 3.01
CA PRO A 46 -3.68 -16.82 2.61
C PRO A 46 -5.07 -16.68 1.97
N SER A 47 -5.77 -15.55 2.17
CA SER A 47 -7.05 -15.27 1.52
C SER A 47 -7.26 -13.78 1.24
N LYS A 48 -8.15 -13.49 0.28
CA LYS A 48 -8.60 -12.12 -0.02
C LYS A 48 -9.21 -11.44 1.19
N ALA A 49 -10.00 -12.17 1.97
CA ALA A 49 -10.66 -11.66 3.17
C ALA A 49 -9.65 -11.24 4.26
N GLU A 50 -8.53 -11.95 4.40
CA GLU A 50 -7.47 -11.56 5.34
C GLU A 50 -6.71 -10.33 4.88
N ARG A 51 -6.38 -10.25 3.58
CA ARG A 51 -5.81 -9.04 2.99
C ARG A 51 -6.72 -7.84 3.22
N ASP A 52 -8.02 -7.97 3.00
CA ASP A 52 -8.97 -6.86 3.17
C ASP A 52 -9.10 -6.43 4.64
N ARG A 53 -9.06 -7.39 5.58
CA ARG A 53 -8.97 -7.08 7.03
C ARG A 53 -7.68 -6.35 7.37
N ALA A 54 -6.54 -6.77 6.80
CA ALA A 54 -5.26 -6.09 7.00
C ALA A 54 -5.29 -4.67 6.41
N MET A 55 -5.77 -4.52 5.17
CA MET A 55 -5.91 -3.22 4.50
C MET A 55 -6.75 -2.26 5.34
N LYS A 56 -7.90 -2.72 5.86
CA LYS A 56 -8.78 -1.89 6.70
C LYS A 56 -8.09 -1.43 7.99
N ARG A 57 -7.21 -2.25 8.58
CA ARG A 57 -6.39 -1.87 9.75
C ARG A 57 -5.24 -0.93 9.42
N LEU A 58 -4.74 -0.95 8.19
CA LEU A 58 -3.69 -0.03 7.77
C LEU A 58 -4.26 1.34 7.43
N LEU A 59 -5.44 1.38 6.79
CA LEU A 59 -6.14 2.61 6.45
C LEU A 59 -6.73 3.36 7.66
N THR A 60 -6.58 2.85 8.88
CA THR A 60 -6.90 3.63 10.10
C THR A 60 -5.81 4.63 10.48
N ASP A 61 -4.61 4.53 9.89
CA ASP A 61 -3.56 5.52 10.09
C ASP A 61 -3.77 6.72 9.14
N ASP A 62 -3.79 7.93 9.70
CA ASP A 62 -3.99 9.18 8.95
C ASP A 62 -2.94 9.42 7.87
N LYS A 63 -1.76 8.79 7.99
CA LYS A 63 -0.67 8.90 7.02
C LYS A 63 -0.71 7.82 5.95
N ILE A 64 -1.70 6.92 5.98
CA ILE A 64 -1.83 5.83 5.02
C ILE A 64 -2.99 6.13 4.07
N VAL A 65 -2.71 6.07 2.77
CA VAL A 65 -3.69 6.29 1.71
C VAL A 65 -3.73 5.10 0.76
N GLU A 66 -4.89 4.82 0.20
CA GLU A 66 -5.05 3.84 -0.88
C GLU A 66 -4.86 4.52 -2.24
N ASP A 67 -4.17 3.82 -3.17
CA ASP A 67 -4.00 4.28 -4.56
C ASP A 67 -5.18 3.95 -5.49
#